data_AF-A0A537YKP5-F1
#
_entry.id   AF-A0A537YKP5-F1
#
_cell.length_a   1.000
_cell.length_b   1.000
_cell.length_c   1.000
_cell.angle_alpha   90.00
_cell.angle_beta   90.00
_cell.angle_gamma   90.00
#
_symmetry.space_group_name_H-M   'P 1'
#
loop_
_entity.id
_entity.type
_entity.pdbx_description
1 polymer ?
#
loop_
_entity_poly.entity_id
_entity_poly.type
_entity_poly.pdbx_seq_one_letter_code
_entity_poly.pdbx_strand_id
1 'polypeptide(L)'
;MALANGTRYGLNATVFTRDVERVFRLSDRLVAGEINVNCHFSPDMNGGRGEPRKASGFSRTGVEAYTALKAVNVQTSATRQ
;
A
#
# COMPACT_ATOMS: atom_id res chain seq x y z
N MET A 1 -1.58 18.61 -6.72
CA MET A 1 -1.73 17.73 -5.55
C MET A 1 -2.99 18.00 -4.77
N ALA A 2 -3.29 19.25 -4.38
CA ALA A 2 -4.50 19.57 -3.61
C ALA A 2 -5.80 19.01 -4.22
N LEU A 3 -5.95 19.08 -5.56
CA LEU A 3 -7.11 18.49 -6.25
C LEU A 3 -7.17 16.97 -6.12
N ALA A 4 -6.10 16.26 -6.49
CA ALA A 4 -6.06 14.79 -6.45
C ALA A 4 -6.21 14.22 -5.02
N ASN A 5 -5.57 14.87 -4.04
CA ASN A 5 -5.64 14.45 -2.64
C ASN A 5 -6.83 15.06 -1.88
N GLY A 6 -7.58 15.99 -2.48
CA GLY A 6 -8.70 16.70 -1.84
C GLY A 6 -9.96 15.85 -1.66
N THR A 7 -9.92 14.58 -2.03
CA THR A 7 -11.00 13.61 -1.86
C THR A 7 -10.96 12.99 -0.46
N ARG A 8 -12.13 12.57 0.03
CA ARG A 8 -12.26 11.79 1.28
C ARG A 8 -11.61 10.41 1.20
N TYR A 9 -11.42 9.91 -0.02
CA TYR A 9 -11.04 8.53 -0.34
C TYR A 9 -9.62 8.46 -0.91
N GLY A 10 -9.03 7.27 -0.87
CA GLY A 10 -7.65 7.04 -1.30
C GLY A 10 -7.42 5.57 -1.66
N LEU A 11 -8.31 4.98 -2.46
CA LEU A 11 -8.16 3.58 -2.89
C LEU A 11 -7.15 3.46 -4.04
N ASN A 12 -7.41 4.19 -5.13
CA ASN A 12 -6.66 4.09 -6.38
C ASN A 12 -6.41 5.49 -6.96
N ALA A 13 -5.27 5.66 -7.62
CA ALA A 13 -4.98 6.78 -8.49
C ALA A 13 -4.42 6.28 -9.84
N THR A 14 -4.56 7.11 -10.87
CA THR A 14 -3.97 6.86 -12.19
C THR A 14 -3.22 8.09 -12.67
N VAL A 15 -2.02 7.88 -13.21
CA VAL A 15 -1.15 8.93 -13.75
C VAL A 15 -0.87 8.64 -15.21
N PHE A 16 -1.21 9.57 -16.10
CA PHE A 16 -0.84 9.52 -17.51
C PHE A 16 0.34 10.45 -17.78
N THR A 17 1.51 9.89 -18.08
CA THR A 17 2.71 10.67 -18.39
C THR A 17 3.75 9.83 -19.13
N ARG A 18 4.62 10.49 -19.90
CA ARG A 18 5.79 9.88 -20.56
C ARG A 18 7.09 10.02 -19.75
N ASP A 19 7.02 10.77 -18.65
CA ASP A 19 8.17 11.13 -17.81
C ASP A 19 8.21 10.24 -16.57
N VAL A 20 9.21 9.36 -16.50
CA VAL A 20 9.35 8.37 -15.43
C VAL A 20 9.73 9.03 -14.10
N GLU A 21 10.53 10.09 -14.10
CA GLU A 21 10.87 10.81 -12.86
C GLU A 21 9.63 11.48 -12.27
N ARG A 22 8.77 12.00 -13.13
CA ARG A 22 7.47 12.54 -12.71
C ARG A 22 6.61 11.45 -12.09
N VAL A 23 6.62 10.21 -12.59
CA VAL A 23 5.90 9.10 -11.97
C VAL A 23 6.32 8.95 -10.50
N PHE A 24 7.61 8.77 -10.22
CA PHE A 24 8.08 8.60 -8.84
C PHE A 24 7.74 9.78 -7.93
N ARG A 25 7.95 11.01 -8.41
CA ARG A 25 7.62 12.24 -7.66
C ARG A 25 6.11 12.39 -7.41
N LEU A 26 5.27 11.95 -8.35
CA LEU A 26 3.83 11.97 -8.16
C LEU A 26 3.40 10.86 -7.20
N SER A 27 3.98 9.66 -7.32
CA SER A 27 3.67 8.50 -6.48
C SER A 27 3.97 8.75 -5.01
N ASP A 28 5.06 9.45 -4.70
CA ASP A 28 5.40 9.86 -3.33
C ASP A 28 4.38 10.85 -2.71
N ARG A 29 3.73 11.66 -3.56
CA ARG A 29 2.84 12.75 -3.11
C ARG A 29 1.36 12.39 -3.14
N LEU A 30 0.97 11.37 -3.89
CA LEU A 30 -0.42 10.92 -4.01
C LEU A 30 -0.81 10.08 -2.80
N VAL A 31 -1.94 10.41 -2.18
CA VAL A 31 -2.47 9.65 -1.03
C VAL A 31 -3.49 8.63 -1.54
N ALA A 32 -2.99 7.53 -2.09
CA ALA A 32 -3.77 6.39 -2.57
C ALA A 32 -3.07 5.07 -2.24
N GLY A 33 -3.82 3.97 -2.19
CA GLY A 33 -3.26 2.64 -1.94
C GLY A 33 -2.54 2.08 -3.17
N GLU A 34 -3.10 2.31 -4.34
CA GLU A 34 -2.54 1.85 -5.61
C GLU A 34 -2.43 3.02 -6.60
N ILE A 35 -1.32 3.05 -7.34
CA ILE A 35 -1.06 4.07 -8.38
C ILE A 35 -0.77 3.35 -9.69
N ASN A 36 -1.66 3.51 -10.67
CA ASN A 36 -1.50 2.96 -12.01
C ASN A 36 -0.90 4.01 -12.95
N VAL A 37 0.00 3.61 -13.84
CA VAL A 37 0.71 4.52 -14.75
C VAL A 37 0.40 4.15 -16.18
N ASN A 38 -0.16 5.09 -16.94
CA ASN A 38 -0.59 4.91 -18.33
C ASN A 38 -1.60 3.76 -18.56
N CYS A 39 -2.21 3.27 -17.50
CA CYS A 39 -3.31 2.32 -17.52
C CYS A 39 -4.26 2.65 -16.37
N HIS A 40 -5.50 2.18 -16.47
CA HIS A 40 -6.44 2.23 -15.36
C HIS A 40 -6.81 0.80 -15.01
N PHE A 41 -6.65 0.44 -13.73
CA PHE A 41 -6.98 -0.88 -13.20
C PHE A 41 -6.21 -2.01 -13.90
N SER A 42 -4.93 -2.19 -13.54
CA SER A 42 -4.14 -3.32 -14.04
C SER A 42 -4.91 -4.65 -13.82
N PRO A 43 -5.08 -5.49 -14.86
CA PRO A 43 -5.81 -6.75 -14.77
C PRO A 43 -5.02 -7.83 -14.00
N ASP A 44 -3.80 -7.53 -13.56
CA ASP A 44 -3.00 -8.47 -12.79
C ASP A 44 -3.60 -8.68 -11.40
N MET A 45 -4.26 -9.83 -11.23
CA MET A 45 -4.84 -10.27 -9.97
C MET A 45 -3.77 -10.73 -8.95
N ASN A 46 -2.53 -10.98 -9.41
CA ASN A 46 -1.42 -11.43 -8.56
C ASN A 46 -0.59 -10.27 -8.02
N GLY A 47 -0.65 -9.11 -8.68
CA GLY A 47 -0.11 -7.85 -8.16
C GLY A 47 -0.91 -7.48 -6.91
N GLY A 48 -0.32 -7.70 -5.73
CA GLY A 48 -0.96 -7.32 -4.47
C GLY A 48 -1.47 -5.89 -4.55
N ARG A 49 -2.78 -5.71 -4.32
CA ARG A 49 -3.36 -4.36 -4.26
C ARG A 49 -2.72 -3.63 -3.09
N GLY A 50 -2.20 -2.44 -3.32
CA GLY A 50 -1.62 -1.65 -2.23
C GLY A 50 -2.69 -1.26 -1.19
N GLU A 51 -2.27 -1.06 0.05
CA GLU A 51 -3.18 -0.78 1.17
C GLU A 51 -4.01 0.49 0.94
N PRO A 52 -5.35 0.43 1.02
CA PRO A 52 -6.20 1.61 0.88
C PRO A 52 -5.83 2.71 1.88
N ARG A 53 -6.01 3.97 1.46
CA ARG A 53 -5.75 5.15 2.29
C ARG A 53 -7.05 5.88 2.64
N LYS A 54 -6.99 6.71 3.69
CA LYS A 54 -8.10 7.56 4.17
C LYS A 54 -9.36 6.73 4.47
N ALA A 55 -10.54 7.21 4.07
CA ALA A 55 -11.82 6.53 4.30
C ALA A 55 -12.07 5.36 3.34
N SER A 56 -11.08 4.89 2.57
CA SER A 56 -11.22 3.74 1.67
C SER A 56 -11.09 2.39 2.37
N GLY A 57 -11.05 2.39 3.70
CA GLY A 57 -11.00 1.19 4.54
C GLY A 57 -9.58 0.76 4.85
N PHE A 58 -9.47 -0.46 5.39
CA PHE A 58 -8.21 -1.10 5.73
C PHE A 58 -8.27 -2.53 5.19
N SER A 59 -7.18 -2.98 4.57
CA SER A 59 -7.06 -4.35 4.09
C SER A 59 -5.63 -4.83 4.28
N ARG A 60 -5.49 -6.09 4.70
CA ARG A 60 -4.25 -6.85 4.57
C ARG A 60 -4.35 -7.69 3.29
N THR A 61 -3.26 -7.86 2.58
CA THR A 61 -3.25 -8.63 1.31
C THR A 61 -2.44 -9.92 1.44
N GLY A 62 -2.73 -10.88 0.57
CA GLY A 62 -2.01 -12.15 0.54
C GLY A 62 -2.21 -12.99 1.80
N VAL A 63 -1.19 -13.76 2.18
CA VAL A 63 -1.24 -14.67 3.35
C VAL A 63 -1.54 -13.92 4.65
N GLU A 64 -1.12 -12.66 4.76
CA GLU A 64 -1.40 -11.82 5.92
C GLU A 64 -2.89 -11.59 6.14
N ALA A 65 -3.72 -11.57 5.10
CA ALA A 65 -5.17 -11.44 5.25
C ALA A 65 -5.79 -12.60 6.04
N TYR A 66 -5.15 -13.77 6.02
CA TYR A 66 -5.67 -15.02 6.60
C TYR A 66 -4.83 -15.53 7.77
N THR A 67 -3.76 -14.83 8.14
CA THR A 67 -2.83 -15.26 9.19
C THR A 67 -2.56 -14.14 10.19
N ALA A 68 -2.23 -14.54 11.41
CA ALA A 68 -1.85 -13.64 12.49
C ALA A 68 -0.43 -13.97 12.95
N LEU A 69 0.38 -12.92 13.13
CA LEU A 69 1.72 -13.07 13.70
C LEU A 69 1.59 -13.47 15.18
N LYS A 70 2.28 -14.54 15.57
CA LYS A 70 2.39 -14.96 16.97
C LYS A 70 3.86 -14.99 17.38
N ALA A 71 4.24 -14.13 18.32
CA ALA A 71 5.58 -14.12 18.88
C ALA A 71 5.71 -15.16 20.01
N VAL A 72 6.82 -15.90 20.02
CA VAL A 72 7.17 -16.86 21.07
C VAL A 72 8.60 -16.58 21.51
N ASN A 73 8.79 -16.32 22.80
CA ASN A 73 10.11 -16.06 23.40
C ASN A 73 10.49 -17.22 24.32
N VAL A 74 11.71 -17.73 24.19
CA VAL A 74 12.23 -18.84 25.00
C VAL A 74 13.57 -18.43 25.62
N GLN A 75 13.64 -18.43 26.95
CA GLN A 75 14.86 -18.22 27.71
C GLN A 75 15.39 -19.58 28.21
N THR A 76 16.57 -19.98 27.75
CA THR A 76 17.12 -21.34 27.98
C THR A 76 18.14 -21.43 29.12
N SER A 77 18.46 -20.32 29.79
CA SER A 77 19.22 -20.33 31.04
C SER A 77 18.87 -19.13 31.90
N ALA A 78 18.67 -19.35 33.19
CA ALA A 78 18.72 -18.30 34.19
C ALA A 78 20.19 -18.12 34.56
N THR A 79 20.83 -17.05 34.07
CA THR A 79 22.07 -16.58 34.67
C THR A 79 21.76 -16.29 36.14
N ARG A 80 22.21 -17.17 37.05
CA ARG A 80 22.20 -16.86 38.48
C ARG A 80 23.15 -15.67 38.67
N GLN A 81 22.64 -14.64 39.36
CA GLN A 81 23.47 -13.55 39.87
C GLN A 81 24.57 -14.10 40.78
#